data_AF-A0A7S0J7C9-F1
#
_entry.id   AF-A0A7S0J7C9-F1
#
_cell.length_a   1.000
_cell.length_b   1.000
_cell.length_c   1.000
_cell.angle_alpha   90.00
_cell.angle_beta   90.00
_cell.angle_gamma   90.00
#
_symmetry.space_group_name_H-M   'P 1'
#
loop_
_entity.id
_entity.type
_entity.pdbx_description
1 polymer ?
#
loop_
_entity_poly.entity_id
_entity_poly.type
_entity_poly.pdbx_seq_one_letter_code
_entity_poly.pdbx_strand_id
1 'polypeptide(L)'
;RLVFYGTREENIEAICRDGLDPKRRGRNGQALGAGEYFAETPHISLPYCVGGKRMIVFAVLMDRSGLTSRQQGIVVVNRTDHQLPLFVITFEPRGVAHQYA
;
A
#
# COMPACT_ATOMS: atom_id res chain seq x y z
N ARG A 1 -10.31 -6.49 -5.07
CA ARG A 1 -10.51 -5.07 -4.70
C ARG A 1 -9.27 -4.30 -5.07
N LEU A 2 -9.40 -3.07 -5.60
CA LEU A 2 -8.23 -2.19 -5.79
C LEU A 2 -7.89 -1.49 -4.48
N VAL A 3 -6.63 -1.49 -4.11
CA VAL A 3 -6.11 -0.93 -2.86
C VAL A 3 -4.74 -0.27 -3.09
N PHE A 4 -4.36 0.64 -2.22
CA PHE A 4 -3.17 1.47 -2.34
C PHE A 4 -2.07 0.99 -1.39
N TYR A 5 -0.83 1.06 -1.86
CA TYR A 5 0.36 0.66 -1.12
C TYR A 5 1.44 1.73 -1.24
N GLY A 6 1.67 2.44 -0.13
CA GLY A 6 2.75 3.41 0.00
C GLY A 6 4.04 2.72 0.42
N THR A 7 5.14 3.10 -0.20
CA THR A 7 6.49 2.63 0.13
C THR A 7 7.52 3.67 -0.33
N ARG A 8 8.78 3.54 0.12
CA ARG A 8 9.88 4.31 -0.47
C ARG A 8 10.00 4.00 -1.96
N GLU A 9 10.24 5.02 -2.78
CA GLU A 9 10.28 4.88 -4.24
C GLU A 9 11.31 3.86 -4.73
N GLU A 10 12.45 3.73 -4.05
CA GLU A 10 13.50 2.74 -4.33
C GLU A 10 13.00 1.28 -4.26
N ASN A 11 11.89 1.01 -3.57
CA ASN A 11 11.30 -0.32 -3.48
C ASN A 11 10.33 -0.62 -4.63
N ILE A 12 9.85 0.38 -5.37
CA ILE A 12 8.72 0.22 -6.30
C ILE A 12 9.05 -0.79 -7.39
N GLU A 13 10.21 -0.66 -8.05
CA GLU A 13 10.59 -1.56 -9.15
C GLU A 13 10.72 -3.01 -8.68
N ALA A 14 11.33 -3.23 -7.51
CA ALA A 14 11.45 -4.55 -6.93
C ALA A 14 10.07 -5.15 -6.62
N ILE A 15 9.15 -4.36 -6.05
CA ILE A 15 7.80 -4.84 -5.73
C ILE A 15 7.00 -5.14 -7.01
N CYS A 16 7.12 -4.32 -8.05
CA CYS A 16 6.45 -4.56 -9.33
C CYS A 16 6.94 -5.84 -10.01
N ARG A 17 8.24 -6.15 -9.91
CA ARG A 17 8.84 -7.34 -10.51
C ARG A 17 8.62 -8.60 -9.68
N ASP A 18 8.84 -8.51 -8.37
CA ASP A 18 9.00 -9.66 -7.49
C ASP A 18 7.82 -9.84 -6.51
N GLY A 19 6.90 -8.86 -6.45
CA GLY A 19 5.85 -8.79 -5.45
C GLY A 19 6.35 -8.30 -4.09
N LEU A 20 5.48 -8.36 -3.08
CA LEU A 20 5.86 -8.05 -1.69
C LEU A 20 6.54 -9.26 -1.05
N ASP A 21 7.65 -9.03 -0.35
CA ASP A 21 8.43 -10.07 0.34
C ASP A 21 7.88 -10.33 1.76
N PRO A 22 7.29 -11.52 2.04
CA PRO A 22 6.75 -11.85 3.36
C PRO A 22 7.78 -11.81 4.49
N LYS A 23 9.07 -12.00 4.18
CA LYS A 23 10.15 -11.95 5.17
C LYS A 23 10.39 -10.52 5.70
N ARG A 24 9.77 -9.51 5.08
CA ARG A 24 9.82 -8.11 5.53
C ARG A 24 8.63 -7.71 6.41
N ARG A 25 7.63 -8.58 6.59
CA ARG A 25 6.47 -8.35 7.46
C ARG A 25 6.93 -8.10 8.90
N GLY A 26 6.17 -7.28 9.64
CA GLY A 26 6.38 -7.05 11.07
C GLY A 26 7.42 -5.98 11.43
N ARG A 27 8.26 -5.52 10.49
CA ARG A 27 9.26 -4.47 10.74
C ARG A 27 8.66 -3.13 11.22
N ASN A 28 7.40 -2.87 10.87
CA ASN A 28 6.66 -1.65 11.25
C ASN A 28 5.47 -1.97 12.18
N GLY A 29 5.48 -3.12 12.85
CA GLY A 29 4.35 -3.63 13.64
C GLY A 29 3.23 -4.25 12.78
N GLN A 30 2.26 -4.86 13.46
CA GLN A 30 1.10 -5.55 12.86
C GLN A 30 -0.16 -5.38 13.71
N ALA A 31 -0.58 -4.12 13.91
CA ALA A 31 -1.67 -3.77 14.82
C ALA A 31 -3.04 -4.38 14.44
N LEU A 32 -3.29 -4.68 13.16
CA LEU A 32 -4.54 -5.23 12.66
C LEU A 32 -4.43 -6.71 12.25
N GLY A 33 -3.39 -7.41 12.74
CA GLY A 33 -3.12 -8.81 12.44
C GLY A 33 -2.00 -9.03 11.42
N ALA A 34 -1.66 -10.29 11.21
CA ALA A 34 -0.51 -10.66 10.39
C ALA A 34 -0.78 -10.55 8.89
N GLY A 35 0.11 -9.89 8.15
CA GLY A 35 0.03 -9.76 6.70
C GLY A 35 0.57 -8.44 6.16
N GLU A 36 0.31 -8.20 4.89
CA GLU A 36 0.57 -6.97 4.16
C GLU A 36 -0.61 -6.01 4.32
N TYR A 37 -0.29 -4.74 4.54
CA TYR A 37 -1.24 -3.70 4.87
C TYR A 37 -1.46 -2.84 3.63
N PHE A 38 -2.72 -2.78 3.20
CA PHE A 38 -3.15 -1.97 2.06
C PHE A 38 -4.20 -0.97 2.51
N ALA A 39 -4.20 0.21 1.93
CA ALA A 39 -5.24 1.19 2.17
C ALA A 39 -6.34 1.09 1.12
N GLU A 40 -7.59 1.27 1.53
CA GLU A 40 -8.71 1.40 0.59
C GLU A 40 -8.73 2.76 -0.13
N THR A 41 -7.96 3.73 0.36
CA THR A 41 -7.88 5.09 -0.17
C THR A 41 -6.43 5.58 -0.16
N PRO A 42 -6.01 6.40 -1.13
CA PRO A 42 -4.60 6.78 -1.28
C PRO A 42 -4.08 7.62 -0.11
N HIS A 43 -4.94 8.40 0.54
CA HIS A 43 -4.54 9.30 1.62
C HIS A 43 -3.96 8.56 2.83
N ILE A 44 -4.44 7.35 3.13
CA ILE A 44 -3.92 6.52 4.21
C ILE A 44 -2.53 5.96 3.85
N SER A 45 -2.25 5.73 2.56
CA SER A 45 -0.95 5.27 2.08
C SER A 45 0.09 6.39 1.92
N LEU A 46 -0.31 7.66 1.83
CA LEU A 46 0.60 8.79 1.60
C LEU A 46 1.75 8.87 2.61
N PRO A 47 1.53 8.75 3.94
CA PRO A 47 2.62 8.80 4.91
C PRO A 47 3.69 7.70 4.69
N TYR A 48 3.29 6.57 4.12
CA TYR A 48 4.19 5.44 3.83
C TYR A 48 4.99 5.63 2.54
N CYS A 49 4.71 6.67 1.74
CA CYS A 49 5.51 7.04 0.58
C CYS A 49 6.83 7.73 0.97
N VAL A 50 7.00 8.13 2.24
CA VAL A 50 8.23 8.71 2.81
C VAL A 50 8.76 9.90 1.99
N GLY A 51 7.87 10.83 1.64
CA GLY A 51 8.19 11.99 0.79
C GLY A 51 8.23 11.70 -0.72
N GLY A 52 8.13 10.43 -1.11
CA GLY A 52 7.94 10.01 -2.49
C GLY A 52 6.61 10.46 -3.09
N LYS A 53 6.58 10.54 -4.41
CA LYS A 53 5.46 10.97 -5.26
C LYS A 53 4.83 9.81 -6.02
N ARG A 54 5.21 8.58 -5.68
CA ARG A 54 4.76 7.36 -6.35
C ARG A 54 4.22 6.37 -5.33
N MET A 55 3.13 5.70 -5.67
CA MET A 55 2.58 4.59 -4.90
C MET A 55 2.06 3.49 -5.83
N ILE A 56 1.96 2.27 -5.31
CA ILE A 56 1.52 1.11 -6.09
C ILE A 56 0.04 0.86 -5.81
N VAL A 57 -0.72 0.57 -6.87
CA VAL A 57 -2.09 0.05 -6.74
C VAL A 57 -2.05 -1.46 -6.93
N PHE A 58 -2.64 -2.16 -5.97
CA PHE A 58 -2.78 -3.61 -5.97
C PHE A 58 -4.22 -4.02 -6.25
N ALA A 59 -4.40 -5.13 -6.97
CA ALA A 59 -5.60 -5.93 -6.86
C ALA A 59 -5.40 -6.98 -5.75
N VAL A 60 -6.35 -7.06 -4.83
CA VAL A 60 -6.36 -8.09 -3.77
C VAL A 60 -7.63 -8.93 -3.77
N LEU A 61 -7.48 -10.22 -3.45
CA LEU A 61 -8.60 -11.14 -3.21
C LEU A 61 -9.12 -10.94 -1.77
N MET A 62 -10.44 -10.83 -1.62
CA MET A 62 -11.10 -10.44 -0.35
C MET A 62 -11.80 -11.61 0.35
N ASP A 63 -11.61 -12.82 -0.14
CA ASP A 63 -12.23 -14.01 0.44
C ASP A 63 -11.50 -14.42 1.74
N ARG A 64 -12.16 -15.28 2.51
CA ARG A 64 -11.70 -15.66 3.86
C ARG A 64 -10.39 -16.45 3.87
N SER A 65 -9.95 -16.99 2.73
CA SER A 65 -8.73 -17.81 2.70
C SER A 65 -7.44 -16.99 2.80
N GLY A 66 -7.46 -15.69 2.48
CA GLY A 66 -6.30 -14.79 2.59
C GLY A 66 -6.54 -13.47 3.32
N LEU A 67 -7.80 -13.10 3.58
CA LEU A 67 -8.13 -11.88 4.32
C LEU A 67 -7.92 -12.09 5.83
N THR A 68 -6.99 -11.33 6.41
CA THR A 68 -6.75 -11.32 7.85
C THR A 68 -7.63 -10.31 8.57
N SER A 69 -7.73 -9.10 8.03
CA SER A 69 -8.53 -8.03 8.64
C SER A 69 -8.96 -7.02 7.61
N ARG A 70 -10.10 -6.38 7.88
CA ARG A 70 -10.61 -5.25 7.12
C ARG A 70 -11.32 -4.29 8.06
N GLN A 71 -10.64 -3.23 8.46
CA GLN A 71 -11.19 -2.23 9.36
C GLN A 71 -10.49 -0.89 9.17
N GLN A 72 -11.18 0.21 9.49
CA GLN A 72 -10.60 1.57 9.46
C GLN A 72 -10.00 1.95 8.09
N GLY A 73 -10.57 1.45 6.99
CA GLY A 73 -10.05 1.71 5.64
C GLY A 73 -8.73 0.98 5.31
N ILE A 74 -8.31 0.01 6.14
CA ILE A 74 -7.16 -0.87 5.90
C ILE A 74 -7.65 -2.27 5.58
N VAL A 75 -7.00 -2.91 4.61
CA VAL A 75 -7.11 -4.33 4.27
C VAL A 75 -5.79 -5.00 4.61
N VAL A 76 -5.84 -6.09 5.38
CA VAL A 76 -4.68 -6.93 5.68
C VAL A 76 -4.83 -8.28 5.00
N VAL A 77 -3.88 -8.61 4.12
CA VAL A 77 -3.85 -9.87 3.36
C VAL A 77 -2.62 -10.65 3.82
N ASN A 78 -2.75 -11.93 4.18
CA ASN A 78 -1.62 -12.73 4.68
C ASN A 78 -1.02 -13.70 3.65
N ARG A 79 -1.68 -13.84 2.50
CA ARG A 79 -1.30 -14.72 1.39
C ARG A 79 -0.69 -13.93 0.24
N THR A 80 0.49 -14.34 -0.21
CA THR A 80 1.19 -13.65 -1.31
C THR A 80 0.53 -13.82 -2.66
N ASP A 81 -0.18 -14.93 -2.88
CA ASP A 81 -0.95 -15.22 -4.09
C ASP A 81 -2.31 -14.50 -4.12
N HIS A 82 -2.66 -13.75 -3.08
CA HIS A 82 -3.90 -12.96 -2.98
C HIS A 82 -3.70 -11.48 -3.27
N GLN A 83 -2.50 -11.09 -3.71
CA GLN A 83 -2.11 -9.70 -3.97
C GLN A 83 -1.36 -9.64 -5.30
N LEU A 84 -1.75 -8.71 -6.16
CA LEU A 84 -1.13 -8.48 -7.46
C LEU A 84 -0.85 -6.99 -7.62
N PRO A 85 0.42 -6.54 -7.68
CA PRO A 85 0.72 -5.17 -8.08
C PRO A 85 0.26 -4.98 -9.53
N LEU A 86 -0.61 -3.99 -9.77
CA LEU A 86 -1.17 -3.74 -11.10
C LEU A 86 -0.48 -2.61 -11.83
N PHE A 87 -0.36 -1.46 -11.18
CA PHE A 87 0.26 -0.28 -11.76
C PHE A 87 0.76 0.68 -10.68
N VAL A 88 1.64 1.59 -11.08
CA VAL A 88 2.17 2.67 -10.25
C VAL A 88 1.44 3.95 -10.62
N ILE A 89 1.01 4.71 -9.62
CA ILE A 89 0.51 6.07 -9.82
C ILE A 89 1.58 7.06 -9.36
N THR A 90 1.76 8.12 -10.16
CA THR A 90 2.54 9.29 -9.79
C THR A 90 1.58 10.41 -9.43
N PHE A 91 1.82 11.09 -8.32
CA PHE A 91 0.99 12.17 -7.82
C PHE A 91 1.85 13.36 -7.40
N GLU A 92 1.29 14.55 -7.51
CA GLU A 92 1.92 15.75 -7.01
C GLU A 92 1.33 16.10 -5.63
N PRO A 93 2.15 16.46 -4.63
CA PRO A 93 1.63 17.14 -3.47
C PRO A 93 0.94 18.41 -4.00
N ARG A 94 -0.31 18.66 -3.63
CA ARG A 94 -0.88 20.00 -3.87
C ARG A 94 0.07 20.98 -3.21
N GLY A 95 0.72 21.81 -4.02
CA GLY A 95 1.39 22.99 -3.51
C GLY A 95 0.39 23.70 -2.60
N VAL A 96 0.84 24.08 -1.40
CA VAL A 96 0.08 25.02 -0.59
C VAL A 96 -0.23 26.17 -1.53
N ALA A 97 -1.50 26.34 -1.88
CA ALA A 97 -1.89 27.49 -2.67
C ALA A 97 -1.40 28.69 -1.86
N HIS A 98 -0.41 29.41 -2.38
CA HIS A 98 0.02 30.67 -1.80
C HIS A 98 -1.19 31.60 -1.92
N GLN A 99 -2.03 31.62 -0.89
CA GLN A 99 -3.02 32.66 -0.67
C GLN A 99 -2.26 33.92 -0.25
N TYR A 100 -1.62 34.58 -1.22
CA TYR A 100 -1.22 35.97 -1.12
C TYR A 100 -1.32 36.59 -2.52
N ALA A 101 -2.51 37.14 -2.80
CA ALA A 101 -2.71 38.35 -3.60
C ALA A 101 -4.08 38.92 -3.24
#